data_AF-A0A9P5HAX6-F1
#
_entry.id   AF-A0A9P5HAX6-F1
#
_cell.length_a   1.000
_cell.length_b   1.000
_cell.length_c   1.000
_cell.angle_alpha   90.00
_cell.angle_beta   90.00
_cell.angle_gamma   90.00
#
_symmetry.space_group_name_H-M   'P 1'
#
loop_
_entity.id
_entity.type
_entity.pdbx_description
1 polymer ?
#
loop_
_entity_poly.entity_id
_entity_poly.type
_entity_poly.pdbx_seq_one_letter_code
_entity_poly.pdbx_strand_id
1 'polypeptide(L)'
;MPFTRLGDVVESIYLRGQDRAKASYRPFNNGDAQNPPLLRPRGVNRILIFPGSFNPPHQGHLDLLRHVFENAGEDLHIIAAIAIMTDDERLAVKLSTEANPLILPREQRVNLWRGAGIPVDWVWIYDRSEASWSDFRAELTGNLRKRGMELKFILLGGPDNLGTDGIPDPHYWNCPDVVTGDISRPVNFRYAHSLRQLPGCEAWKKPTIDRGQLMRQIEAKMRGQPVEEASQTQRYGPLRPK
;
A
#
# COMPACT_ATOMS: atom_id res chain seq x y z
N MET A 1 -7.63 -8.58 24.73
CA MET A 1 -8.46 -8.26 23.55
C MET A 1 -7.92 -9.08 22.39
N PRO A 2 -8.72 -9.90 21.71
CA PRO A 2 -8.28 -10.59 20.50
C PRO A 2 -7.92 -9.57 19.41
N PHE A 3 -6.91 -9.88 18.60
CA PHE A 3 -6.53 -9.02 17.47
C PHE A 3 -7.67 -8.99 16.44
N THR A 4 -7.97 -7.80 15.92
CA THR A 4 -9.00 -7.65 14.87
C THR A 4 -8.36 -7.94 13.52
N ARG A 5 -8.94 -8.81 12.70
CA ARG A 5 -8.47 -9.02 11.32
C ARG A 5 -8.93 -7.85 10.45
N LEU A 6 -8.05 -7.33 9.60
CA LEU A 6 -8.41 -6.31 8.62
C LEU A 6 -9.51 -6.83 7.67
N GLY A 7 -9.42 -8.09 7.26
CA GLY A 7 -10.38 -8.76 6.39
C GLY A 7 -11.83 -8.65 6.90
N ASP A 8 -12.07 -8.83 8.21
CA ASP A 8 -13.41 -8.74 8.79
C ASP A 8 -14.03 -7.35 8.63
N VAL A 9 -13.21 -6.30 8.82
CA VAL A 9 -13.65 -4.91 8.67
C VAL A 9 -13.91 -4.60 7.20
N VAL A 10 -13.00 -5.02 6.33
CA VAL A 10 -13.11 -4.81 4.89
C VAL A 10 -14.34 -5.50 4.34
N GLU A 11 -14.62 -6.75 4.72
CA GLU A 11 -15.83 -7.46 4.30
C GLU A 11 -17.12 -6.83 4.81
N SER A 12 -17.12 -6.25 6.02
CA SER A 12 -18.31 -5.57 6.56
C SER A 12 -18.76 -4.36 5.73
N ILE A 13 -17.83 -3.80 4.95
CA ILE A 13 -18.06 -2.68 4.04
C ILE A 13 -18.26 -3.22 2.63
N TYR A 14 -17.31 -4.03 2.16
CA TYR A 14 -17.22 -4.51 0.80
C TYR A 14 -18.35 -5.49 0.45
N LEU A 15 -18.70 -6.42 1.33
CA LEU A 15 -19.76 -7.41 1.07
C LEU A 15 -21.11 -6.98 1.67
N ARG A 16 -21.30 -5.69 1.97
CA ARG A 16 -22.56 -5.19 2.52
C ARG A 16 -23.70 -5.48 1.54
N GLY A 17 -24.69 -6.23 2.02
CA GLY A 17 -25.85 -6.64 1.21
C GLY A 17 -25.57 -7.78 0.23
N GLN A 18 -24.39 -8.42 0.29
CA GLN A 18 -24.02 -9.56 -0.54
C GLN A 18 -23.93 -10.85 0.29
N ASP A 19 -24.18 -11.99 -0.36
CA ASP A 19 -23.96 -13.31 0.23
C ASP A 19 -22.46 -13.60 0.34
N ARG A 20 -21.95 -13.61 1.57
CA ARG A 20 -20.54 -13.86 1.87
C ARG A 20 -20.08 -15.26 1.45
N ALA A 21 -20.98 -16.24 1.40
CA ALA A 21 -20.65 -17.61 1.01
C ALA A 21 -20.39 -17.77 -0.50
N LYS A 22 -20.75 -16.77 -1.31
CA LYS A 22 -20.59 -16.79 -2.79
C LYS A 22 -19.41 -15.98 -3.29
N ALA A 23 -18.71 -15.25 -2.42
CA ALA A 23 -17.56 -14.46 -2.82
C ALA A 23 -16.35 -15.37 -3.02
N SER A 24 -16.10 -15.80 -4.25
CA SER A 24 -14.96 -16.66 -4.62
C SER A 24 -13.58 -16.02 -4.35
N TYR A 25 -13.54 -14.71 -4.05
CA TYR A 25 -12.32 -13.96 -3.75
C TYR A 25 -12.56 -13.00 -2.58
N ARG A 26 -12.51 -13.57 -1.37
CA ARG A 26 -12.64 -12.81 -0.13
C ARG A 26 -11.41 -11.90 0.07
N PRO A 27 -11.59 -10.65 0.52
CA PRO A 27 -10.47 -9.75 0.81
C PRO A 27 -9.47 -10.40 1.75
N PHE A 28 -8.19 -10.40 1.37
CA PHE A 28 -7.10 -11.00 2.15
C PHE A 28 -7.32 -12.48 2.50
N ASN A 29 -7.99 -13.23 1.61
CA ASN A 29 -8.35 -14.63 1.84
C ASN A 29 -9.05 -14.85 3.20
N ASN A 30 -9.87 -13.87 3.61
CA ASN A 30 -10.38 -13.82 4.99
C ASN A 30 -11.14 -15.11 5.36
N GLY A 31 -10.88 -15.60 6.58
CA GLY A 31 -11.38 -16.89 7.06
C GLY A 31 -10.37 -18.02 6.87
N ASP A 32 -9.75 -18.09 5.70
CA ASP A 32 -8.84 -19.19 5.29
C ASP A 32 -7.37 -18.79 5.24
N ALA A 33 -7.06 -17.50 5.44
CA ALA A 33 -5.70 -16.98 5.48
C ALA A 33 -4.86 -17.62 6.59
N GLN A 34 -3.66 -18.09 6.24
CA GLN A 34 -2.68 -18.63 7.19
C GLN A 34 -2.08 -17.50 8.03
N ASN A 35 -1.77 -16.37 7.39
CA ASN A 35 -1.20 -15.19 8.03
C ASN A 35 -2.05 -13.95 7.74
N PRO A 36 -3.23 -13.81 8.37
CA PRO A 36 -4.14 -12.70 8.07
C PRO A 36 -3.56 -11.36 8.54
N PRO A 37 -3.90 -10.23 7.88
CA PRO A 37 -3.46 -8.91 8.33
C PRO A 37 -4.17 -8.54 9.63
N LEU A 38 -3.40 -8.34 10.69
CA LEU A 38 -3.91 -8.02 12.01
C LEU A 38 -3.81 -6.52 12.28
N LEU A 39 -4.92 -5.93 12.73
CA LEU A 39 -4.97 -4.55 13.17
C LEU A 39 -4.41 -4.42 14.58
N ARG A 40 -3.48 -3.47 14.75
CA ARG A 40 -3.02 -3.04 16.06
C ARG A 40 -4.02 -2.07 16.67
N PRO A 41 -4.47 -2.30 17.92
CA PRO A 41 -5.34 -1.36 18.64
C PRO A 41 -4.69 -0.01 18.94
N ARG A 42 -3.35 0.04 19.00
CA ARG A 42 -2.55 1.25 19.24
C ARG A 42 -1.47 1.39 18.18
N GLY A 43 -1.15 2.63 17.83
CA GLY A 43 -0.22 2.98 16.76
C GLY A 43 -0.86 2.99 15.38
N VAL A 44 -0.04 3.22 14.36
CA VAL A 44 -0.48 3.37 12.97
C VAL A 44 -0.48 2.00 12.28
N ASN A 45 -1.63 1.63 11.71
CA ASN A 45 -1.74 0.55 10.74
C ASN A 45 -1.52 1.13 9.35
N ARG A 46 -0.64 0.54 8.53
CA ARG A 46 -0.40 1.01 7.16
C ARG A 46 -0.77 -0.03 6.12
N ILE A 47 -1.46 0.40 5.07
CA ILE A 47 -1.79 -0.43 3.90
C ILE A 47 -1.08 0.16 2.68
N LEU A 48 -0.37 -0.67 1.93
CA LEU A 48 0.10 -0.29 0.60
C LEU A 48 -1.08 -0.26 -0.36
N ILE A 49 -1.23 0.81 -1.13
CA ILE A 49 -2.07 0.78 -2.32
C ILE A 49 -1.17 0.67 -3.53
N PHE A 50 -1.51 -0.22 -4.46
CA PHE A 50 -0.75 -0.43 -5.67
C PHE A 50 -1.64 -0.22 -6.88
N PRO A 51 -1.89 1.05 -7.26
CA PRO A 51 -2.69 1.36 -8.42
C PRO A 51 -1.89 1.15 -9.70
N GLY A 52 -2.55 0.67 -10.75
CA GLY A 52 -1.90 0.49 -12.03
C GLY A 52 -2.84 0.06 -13.14
N SER A 53 -2.38 0.26 -14.37
CA SER A 53 -3.08 -0.25 -15.55
C SER A 53 -3.07 -1.78 -15.57
N PHE A 54 -1.94 -2.42 -15.18
CA PHE A 54 -1.77 -3.87 -15.14
C PHE A 54 -2.31 -4.55 -16.40
N ASN A 55 -1.80 -4.14 -17.56
CA ASN A 55 -2.38 -4.48 -18.86
C ASN A 55 -1.34 -5.17 -19.78
N PRO A 56 -1.01 -6.45 -19.52
CA PRO A 56 -1.43 -7.31 -18.40
C PRO A 56 -0.58 -7.10 -17.11
N PRO A 57 -0.99 -7.64 -15.94
CA PRO A 57 -0.07 -7.81 -14.83
C PRO A 57 1.07 -8.77 -15.21
N HIS A 58 2.23 -8.63 -14.58
CA HIS A 58 3.42 -9.41 -14.90
C HIS A 58 4.34 -9.55 -13.68
N GLN A 59 5.36 -10.41 -13.78
CA GLN A 59 6.24 -10.77 -12.66
C GLN A 59 6.91 -9.55 -11.99
N GLY A 60 7.39 -8.58 -12.78
CA GLY A 60 7.95 -7.34 -12.21
C GLY A 60 7.00 -6.54 -11.32
N HIS A 61 5.68 -6.58 -11.55
CA HIS A 61 4.72 -5.96 -10.63
C HIS A 61 4.65 -6.72 -9.30
N LEU A 62 4.61 -8.05 -9.38
CA LEU A 62 4.56 -8.93 -8.21
C LEU A 62 5.85 -8.84 -7.38
N ASP A 63 7.01 -8.81 -8.04
CA ASP A 63 8.32 -8.70 -7.39
C ASP A 63 8.45 -7.36 -6.67
N LEU A 64 8.02 -6.26 -7.30
CA LEU A 64 7.99 -4.95 -6.66
C LEU A 64 7.08 -4.96 -5.42
N LEU A 65 5.86 -5.48 -5.55
CA LEU A 65 4.90 -5.53 -4.44
C LEU A 65 5.44 -6.33 -3.26
N ARG A 66 5.97 -7.54 -3.51
CA ARG A 66 6.58 -8.41 -2.49
C ARG A 66 7.77 -7.74 -1.85
N HIS A 67 8.71 -7.27 -2.67
CA HIS A 67 9.94 -6.66 -2.17
C HIS A 67 9.64 -5.46 -1.28
N VAL A 68 8.75 -4.56 -1.70
CA VAL A 68 8.37 -3.40 -0.89
C VAL A 68 7.65 -3.83 0.39
N PHE A 69 6.69 -4.75 0.31
CA PHE A 69 5.97 -5.22 1.50
C PHE A 69 6.93 -5.82 2.55
N GLU A 70 7.93 -6.59 2.10
CA GLU A 70 8.87 -7.29 2.96
C GLU A 70 10.03 -6.39 3.44
N ASN A 71 10.40 -5.35 2.69
CA ASN A 71 11.65 -4.61 2.89
C ASN A 71 11.50 -3.09 3.11
N ALA A 72 10.30 -2.50 3.03
CA ALA A 72 10.13 -1.05 3.19
C ALA A 72 10.45 -0.52 4.61
N GLY A 73 10.76 -1.40 5.55
CA GLY A 73 11.19 -1.07 6.90
C GLY A 73 10.14 -1.42 7.96
N GLU A 74 10.58 -2.00 9.07
CA GLU A 74 9.69 -2.39 10.19
C GLU A 74 8.98 -1.18 10.83
N ASP A 75 9.57 0.02 10.69
CA ASP A 75 9.05 1.30 11.19
C ASP A 75 7.78 1.74 10.46
N LEU A 76 7.64 1.39 9.18
CA LEU A 76 6.42 1.67 8.42
C LEU A 76 5.27 0.77 8.85
N HIS A 77 5.53 -0.42 9.40
CA HIS A 77 4.50 -1.34 9.88
C HIS A 77 3.34 -1.51 8.86
N ILE A 78 3.72 -1.96 7.66
CA ILE A 78 2.77 -2.29 6.60
C ILE A 78 2.16 -3.65 6.94
N ILE A 79 0.82 -3.70 7.01
CA ILE A 79 0.10 -4.93 7.39
C ILE A 79 -0.55 -5.64 6.20
N ALA A 80 -0.83 -4.90 5.13
CA ALA A 80 -1.50 -5.44 3.94
C ALA A 80 -1.21 -4.57 2.71
N ALA A 81 -1.58 -5.10 1.54
CA ALA A 81 -1.57 -4.35 0.29
C ALA A 81 -2.87 -4.52 -0.51
N ILE A 82 -3.26 -3.49 -1.24
CA ILE A 82 -4.45 -3.48 -2.11
C ILE A 82 -4.04 -3.08 -3.51
N ALA A 83 -4.16 -3.98 -4.48
CA ALA A 83 -3.95 -3.66 -5.88
C ALA A 83 -5.24 -3.12 -6.49
N ILE A 84 -5.14 -1.98 -7.18
CA ILE A 84 -6.29 -1.26 -7.75
C ILE A 84 -6.06 -1.11 -9.25
N MET A 85 -6.98 -1.64 -10.05
CA MET A 85 -6.88 -1.58 -11.50
C MET A 85 -7.49 -0.29 -12.02
N THR A 86 -6.78 0.41 -12.89
CA THR A 86 -7.31 1.54 -13.65
C THR A 86 -8.59 1.13 -14.39
N ASP A 87 -9.61 1.99 -14.41
CA ASP A 87 -10.85 1.75 -15.17
C ASP A 87 -10.60 1.72 -16.69
N ASP A 88 -11.45 1.00 -17.42
CA ASP A 88 -11.22 0.71 -18.85
C ASP A 88 -11.25 1.99 -19.70
N GLU A 89 -12.13 2.94 -19.39
CA GLU A 89 -12.22 4.23 -20.08
C GLU A 89 -10.94 5.04 -19.89
N ARG A 90 -10.40 5.07 -18.66
CA ARG A 90 -9.17 5.79 -18.35
C ARG A 90 -7.95 5.10 -18.98
N LEU A 91 -7.94 3.77 -19.04
CA LEU A 91 -6.91 3.02 -19.74
C LEU A 91 -6.95 3.31 -21.25
N ALA A 92 -8.13 3.35 -21.86
CA ALA A 92 -8.29 3.68 -23.27
C ALA A 92 -7.80 5.11 -23.58
N VAL A 93 -8.13 6.09 -22.74
CA VAL A 93 -7.60 7.47 -22.88
C VAL A 93 -6.07 7.48 -22.77
N LYS A 94 -5.50 6.76 -21.80
CA LYS A 94 -4.04 6.69 -21.59
C LYS A 94 -3.31 6.14 -22.82
N LEU A 95 -3.88 5.16 -23.50
CA LEU A 95 -3.27 4.48 -24.66
C LEU A 95 -3.76 5.03 -26.00
N SER A 96 -4.50 6.15 -26.00
CA SER A 96 -5.15 6.72 -27.21
C SER A 96 -4.17 7.16 -28.30
N THR A 97 -2.91 7.37 -27.97
CA THR A 97 -1.85 7.78 -28.92
C THR A 97 -1.05 6.59 -29.47
N GLU A 98 -1.27 5.38 -28.95
CA GLU A 98 -0.58 4.18 -29.43
C GLU A 98 -1.21 3.68 -30.73
N ALA A 99 -0.37 3.20 -31.66
CA ALA A 99 -0.86 2.78 -32.98
C ALA A 99 -1.73 1.51 -32.93
N ASN A 100 -1.42 0.59 -32.01
CA ASN A 100 -2.12 -0.70 -31.83
C ASN A 100 -2.10 -1.10 -30.33
N PRO A 101 -2.84 -0.40 -29.45
CA PRO A 101 -2.79 -0.69 -28.03
C PRO A 101 -3.48 -2.01 -27.72
N LEU A 102 -2.82 -2.87 -26.93
CA LEU A 102 -3.52 -3.93 -26.23
C LEU A 102 -4.35 -3.29 -25.12
N ILE A 103 -5.67 -3.52 -25.06
CA ILE A 103 -6.53 -3.03 -23.98
C ILE A 103 -7.32 -4.21 -23.43
N LEU A 104 -6.83 -4.80 -22.34
CA LEU A 104 -7.54 -5.86 -21.63
C LEU A 104 -8.62 -5.24 -20.74
N PRO A 105 -9.88 -5.74 -20.80
CA PRO A 105 -10.93 -5.35 -19.87
C PRO A 105 -10.50 -5.49 -18.41
N ARG A 106 -11.00 -4.62 -17.53
CA ARG A 106 -10.65 -4.59 -16.11
C ARG A 106 -10.86 -5.94 -15.44
N GLU A 107 -11.97 -6.60 -15.76
CA GLU A 107 -12.27 -7.93 -15.26
C GLU A 107 -11.21 -8.96 -15.65
N GLN A 108 -10.72 -8.95 -16.89
CA GLN A 108 -9.64 -9.84 -17.33
C GLN A 108 -8.35 -9.54 -16.57
N ARG A 109 -8.02 -8.25 -16.37
CA ARG A 109 -6.83 -7.84 -15.60
C ARG A 109 -6.92 -8.25 -14.13
N VAL A 110 -8.10 -8.13 -13.50
CA VAL A 110 -8.38 -8.66 -12.16
C VAL A 110 -8.11 -10.17 -12.11
N ASN A 111 -8.66 -10.92 -13.06
CA ASN A 111 -8.55 -12.38 -13.08
C ASN A 111 -7.11 -12.84 -13.36
N LEU A 112 -6.38 -12.13 -14.22
CA LEU A 112 -4.95 -12.38 -14.42
C LEU A 112 -4.15 -12.16 -13.13
N TRP A 113 -4.43 -11.10 -12.38
CA TRP A 113 -3.80 -10.87 -11.07
C TRP A 113 -4.10 -12.00 -10.08
N ARG A 114 -5.35 -12.46 -10.02
CA ARG A 114 -5.75 -13.60 -9.16
C ARG A 114 -5.06 -14.91 -9.56
N GLY A 115 -4.84 -15.11 -10.86
CA GLY A 115 -4.11 -16.26 -11.40
C GLY A 115 -2.58 -16.16 -11.29
N ALA A 116 -2.02 -14.99 -11.03
CA ALA A 116 -0.58 -14.73 -11.03
C ALA A 116 0.17 -15.21 -9.77
N GLY A 117 -0.45 -16.02 -8.91
CA GLY A 117 0.17 -16.50 -7.66
C GLY A 117 0.41 -15.38 -6.65
N ILE A 118 -0.49 -14.39 -6.60
CA ILE A 118 -0.43 -13.33 -5.58
C ILE A 118 -0.50 -13.92 -4.17
N PRO A 119 0.19 -13.33 -3.20
CA PRO A 119 0.09 -13.74 -1.81
C PRO A 119 -1.24 -13.25 -1.21
N VAL A 120 -2.30 -14.01 -1.47
CA VAL A 120 -3.70 -13.68 -1.16
C VAL A 120 -3.98 -13.43 0.32
N ASP A 121 -3.12 -13.91 1.22
CA ASP A 121 -3.26 -13.71 2.66
C ASP A 121 -3.05 -12.26 3.09
N TRP A 122 -2.26 -11.47 2.35
CA TRP A 122 -1.99 -10.07 2.69
C TRP A 122 -2.13 -9.11 1.51
N VAL A 123 -2.33 -9.62 0.29
CA VAL A 123 -2.72 -8.83 -0.89
C VAL A 123 -4.18 -9.04 -1.19
N TRP A 124 -4.90 -7.94 -1.36
CA TRP A 124 -6.25 -7.96 -1.90
C TRP A 124 -6.31 -7.26 -3.26
N ILE A 125 -6.97 -7.91 -4.21
CA ILE A 125 -7.28 -7.31 -5.51
C ILE A 125 -8.64 -6.61 -5.41
N TYR A 126 -8.62 -5.28 -5.45
CA TYR A 126 -9.84 -4.47 -5.47
C TYR A 126 -10.49 -4.56 -6.84
N ASP A 127 -11.61 -5.27 -6.91
CA ASP A 127 -12.30 -5.61 -8.16
C ASP A 127 -13.56 -4.79 -8.43
N ARG A 128 -13.76 -3.66 -7.73
CA ARG A 128 -14.68 -2.59 -8.17
C ARG A 128 -13.96 -1.56 -9.04
N SER A 129 -14.74 -0.61 -9.57
CA SER A 129 -14.21 0.52 -10.33
C SER A 129 -13.22 1.34 -9.49
N GLU A 130 -12.14 1.79 -10.13
CA GLU A 130 -11.15 2.71 -9.55
C GLU A 130 -11.82 3.97 -8.98
N ALA A 131 -12.82 4.53 -9.68
CA ALA A 131 -13.55 5.71 -9.23
C ALA A 131 -14.24 5.52 -7.87
N SER A 132 -14.66 4.30 -7.55
CA SER A 132 -15.30 3.98 -6.26
C SER A 132 -14.32 3.83 -5.09
N TRP A 133 -13.00 3.85 -5.35
CA TRP A 133 -11.97 3.62 -4.34
C TRP A 133 -12.02 4.66 -3.21
N SER A 134 -12.21 5.94 -3.54
CA SER A 134 -12.19 7.04 -2.57
C SER A 134 -13.25 6.85 -1.47
N ASP A 135 -14.47 6.46 -1.87
CA ASP A 135 -15.59 6.24 -0.97
C ASP A 135 -15.33 5.03 -0.07
N PHE A 136 -14.91 3.91 -0.65
CA PHE A 136 -14.56 2.71 0.11
C PHE A 136 -13.46 3.00 1.14
N ARG A 137 -12.41 3.72 0.72
CA ARG A 137 -11.31 4.11 1.59
C ARG A 137 -11.77 5.00 2.75
N ALA A 138 -12.60 6.01 2.47
CA ALA A 138 -13.12 6.91 3.48
C ALA A 138 -13.95 6.14 4.52
N GLU A 139 -14.77 5.21 4.06
CA GLU A 139 -15.59 4.37 4.95
C GLU A 139 -14.74 3.42 5.80
N LEU A 140 -13.72 2.77 5.22
CA LEU A 140 -12.78 1.90 5.96
C LEU A 140 -12.04 2.68 7.04
N THR A 141 -11.49 3.84 6.67
CA THR A 141 -10.78 4.72 7.61
C THR A 141 -11.70 5.21 8.72
N GLY A 142 -12.91 5.63 8.38
CA GLY A 142 -13.92 6.08 9.34
C GLY A 142 -14.35 4.99 10.32
N ASN A 143 -14.53 3.76 9.85
CA ASN A 143 -14.87 2.62 10.69
C ASN A 143 -13.77 2.28 11.71
N LEU A 144 -12.51 2.28 11.29
CA LEU A 144 -11.38 2.02 12.20
C LEU A 144 -11.15 3.16 13.18
N ARG A 145 -11.29 4.42 12.72
CA ARG A 145 -11.20 5.59 13.60
C ARG A 145 -12.24 5.56 14.71
N LYS A 146 -13.48 5.15 14.42
CA LYS A 146 -14.53 4.96 15.45
C LYS A 146 -14.17 3.91 16.50
N ARG A 147 -13.27 2.98 16.18
CA ARG A 147 -12.73 1.97 17.10
C ARG A 147 -11.44 2.42 17.80
N GLY A 148 -11.04 3.68 17.64
CA GLY A 148 -9.80 4.22 18.21
C GLY A 148 -8.52 3.77 17.51
N MET A 149 -8.63 3.21 16.29
CA MET A 149 -7.48 2.72 15.52
C MET A 149 -7.12 3.71 14.41
N GLU A 150 -5.82 3.95 14.21
CA GLU A 150 -5.32 4.77 13.11
C GLU A 150 -4.97 3.90 11.91
N LEU A 151 -5.45 4.31 10.72
CA LEU A 151 -5.14 3.69 9.44
C LEU A 151 -4.58 4.74 8.49
N LYS A 152 -3.42 4.46 7.90
CA LYS A 152 -2.83 5.24 6.79
C LYS A 152 -2.62 4.37 5.57
N PHE A 153 -2.58 5.01 4.41
CA PHE A 153 -2.28 4.37 3.13
C PHE A 153 -0.99 4.93 2.58
N ILE A 154 -0.14 4.06 2.05
CA ILE A 154 1.09 4.43 1.35
C ILE A 154 0.91 4.08 -0.12
N LEU A 155 1.23 5.01 -1.01
CA LEU A 155 1.21 4.75 -2.44
C LEU A 155 2.46 3.96 -2.84
N LEU A 156 2.28 2.77 -3.40
CA LEU A 156 3.34 2.04 -4.09
C LEU A 156 3.45 2.56 -5.52
N GLY A 157 4.46 3.37 -5.77
CA GLY A 157 4.79 3.89 -7.09
C GLY A 157 5.72 2.94 -7.83
N GLY A 158 5.31 2.50 -9.03
CA GLY A 158 6.22 1.82 -9.94
C GLY A 158 7.42 2.71 -10.31
N PRO A 159 8.60 2.13 -10.58
CA PRO A 159 9.81 2.86 -10.96
C PRO A 159 9.66 3.70 -12.24
N ASP A 160 8.60 3.49 -13.02
CA ASP A 160 8.26 4.26 -14.22
C ASP A 160 7.52 5.56 -13.95
N ASN A 161 6.91 5.67 -12.77
CA ASN A 161 6.15 6.84 -12.39
C ASN A 161 6.99 7.78 -11.51
N LEU A 162 8.00 7.25 -10.80
CA LEU A 162 8.93 8.04 -10.00
C LEU A 162 10.29 8.14 -10.66
N GLY A 163 10.71 9.37 -10.94
CA GLY A 163 12.03 9.62 -11.47
C GLY A 163 12.47 11.06 -11.33
N THR A 164 13.59 11.37 -11.96
CA THR A 164 14.10 12.74 -12.08
C THR A 164 13.17 13.65 -12.87
N ASP A 165 12.28 13.06 -13.68
CA ASP A 165 11.38 13.77 -14.59
C ASP A 165 10.04 14.10 -13.92
N GLY A 166 9.79 13.54 -12.72
CA GLY A 166 8.58 13.76 -11.96
C GLY A 166 8.32 12.69 -10.92
N ILE A 167 7.53 13.05 -9.92
CA ILE A 167 6.97 12.15 -8.91
C ILE A 167 5.44 12.21 -9.09
N PRO A 168 4.71 11.09 -9.08
CA PRO A 168 3.25 11.16 -9.14
C PRO A 168 2.78 11.79 -7.84
N ASP A 169 1.90 12.79 -7.93
CA ASP A 169 1.34 13.44 -6.75
C ASP A 169 0.56 12.40 -5.91
N PRO A 170 1.05 12.02 -4.72
CA PRO A 170 0.36 11.02 -3.91
C PRO A 170 -0.96 11.53 -3.33
N HIS A 171 -1.17 12.84 -3.30
CA HIS A 171 -2.43 13.43 -2.86
C HIS A 171 -3.60 13.07 -3.78
N TYR A 172 -3.34 12.75 -5.06
CA TYR A 172 -4.37 12.21 -5.96
C TYR A 172 -4.98 10.91 -5.41
N TRP A 173 -4.15 10.09 -4.79
CA TRP A 173 -4.58 8.86 -4.12
C TRP A 173 -4.95 9.07 -2.65
N ASN A 174 -4.94 10.33 -2.17
CA ASN A 174 -5.05 10.73 -0.78
C ASN A 174 -3.96 10.10 0.12
N CYS A 175 -2.82 9.75 -0.45
CA CYS A 175 -1.69 9.18 0.29
C CYS A 175 -0.74 10.30 0.74
N PRO A 176 -0.32 10.34 2.01
CA PRO A 176 0.72 11.27 2.45
C PRO A 176 2.13 10.81 2.02
N ASP A 177 2.32 9.51 1.84
CA ASP A 177 3.62 8.88 1.62
C ASP A 177 3.62 8.05 0.33
N VAL A 178 4.78 8.01 -0.34
CA VAL A 178 5.07 7.15 -1.50
C VAL A 178 6.26 6.27 -1.19
N VAL A 179 6.17 5.00 -1.57
CA VAL A 179 7.31 4.07 -1.59
C VAL A 179 7.50 3.55 -3.00
N THR A 180 8.75 3.36 -3.40
CA THR A 180 9.14 2.79 -4.69
C THR A 180 10.37 1.91 -4.52
N GLY A 181 10.70 1.13 -5.55
CA GLY A 181 11.86 0.26 -5.59
C GLY A 181 12.28 0.01 -7.02
N ASP A 182 13.55 -0.33 -7.22
CA ASP A 182 14.17 -0.59 -8.52
C ASP A 182 14.40 -2.09 -8.77
N ILE A 183 13.74 -2.94 -7.98
CA ILE A 183 13.86 -4.40 -8.06
C ILE A 183 13.37 -4.96 -9.41
N SER A 184 12.33 -4.34 -9.98
CA SER A 184 11.74 -4.80 -11.24
C SER A 184 12.39 -4.17 -12.46
N ARG A 185 13.03 -3.00 -12.30
CA ARG A 185 13.77 -2.29 -13.35
C ARG A 185 14.60 -1.14 -12.77
N PRO A 186 15.68 -0.71 -13.45
CA PRO A 186 16.47 0.44 -13.03
C PRO A 186 15.65 1.73 -12.96
N VAL A 187 16.02 2.60 -12.01
CA VAL A 187 15.48 3.96 -11.87
C VAL A 187 16.53 5.00 -12.25
N ASN A 188 16.11 6.12 -12.82
CA ASN A 188 17.01 7.18 -13.30
C ASN A 188 17.63 8.06 -12.18
N PHE A 189 17.29 7.79 -10.92
CA PHE A 189 17.82 8.49 -9.75
C PHE A 189 18.75 7.63 -8.90
N ARG A 190 19.03 6.37 -9.25
CA ARG A 190 19.99 5.53 -8.54
C ARG A 190 21.31 5.43 -9.30
N TYR A 191 22.40 5.71 -8.61
CA TYR A 191 23.77 5.47 -9.08
C TYR A 191 24.47 4.45 -8.18
N ALA A 192 25.66 3.98 -8.58
CA ALA A 192 26.40 2.93 -7.88
C ALA A 192 26.58 3.21 -6.36
N HIS A 193 26.77 4.48 -5.99
CA HIS A 193 27.08 4.87 -4.61
C HIS A 193 26.23 6.04 -4.09
N SER A 194 25.23 6.50 -4.85
CA SER A 194 24.42 7.66 -4.48
C SER A 194 23.02 7.59 -5.06
N LEU A 195 22.12 8.40 -4.51
CA LEU A 195 20.80 8.64 -5.04
C LEU A 195 20.70 10.11 -5.44
N ARG A 196 20.28 10.37 -6.68
CA ARG A 196 19.95 11.71 -7.15
C ARG A 196 18.72 12.21 -6.42
N GLN A 197 18.77 13.45 -5.95
CA GLN A 197 17.61 14.10 -5.34
C GLN A 197 16.46 14.17 -6.35
N LEU A 198 15.26 13.79 -5.90
CA LEU A 198 14.05 13.89 -6.72
C LEU A 198 13.50 15.33 -6.67
N PRO A 199 12.82 15.78 -7.74
CA PRO A 199 12.18 17.10 -7.77
C PRO A 199 11.21 17.28 -6.60
N GLY A 200 11.31 18.40 -5.89
CA GLY A 200 10.42 18.73 -4.76
C GLY A 200 10.70 17.97 -3.46
N CYS A 201 11.70 17.08 -3.41
CA CYS A 201 12.09 16.36 -2.21
C CYS A 201 13.36 16.94 -1.58
N GLU A 202 13.59 16.70 -0.29
CA GLU A 202 14.89 16.92 0.34
C GLU A 202 15.93 15.87 -0.10
N ALA A 203 17.19 16.06 0.29
CA ALA A 203 18.23 15.06 0.08
C ALA A 203 17.88 13.73 0.77
N TRP A 204 18.23 12.61 0.13
CA TRP A 204 17.99 11.27 0.65
C TRP A 204 18.65 11.10 2.02
N LYS A 205 17.87 10.61 2.98
CA LYS A 205 18.33 10.29 4.32
C LYS A 205 18.22 8.78 4.49
N LYS A 206 19.32 8.14 4.93
CA LYS A 206 19.23 6.77 5.41
C LYS A 206 18.42 6.81 6.72
N PRO A 207 17.37 5.98 6.87
CA PRO A 207 16.65 5.90 8.13
C PRO A 207 17.62 5.56 9.27
N THR A 208 17.66 6.38 10.31
CA THR A 208 18.47 6.11 11.50
C THR A 208 17.70 5.15 12.39
N ILE A 209 17.96 3.85 12.25
CA ILE A 209 17.39 2.86 13.17
C ILE A 209 18.23 2.88 14.45
N ASP A 210 17.71 3.46 15.54
CA ASP A 210 18.32 3.33 16.86
C ASP A 210 18.10 1.90 17.38
N ARG A 211 19.01 1.01 16.99
CA ARG A 211 19.00 -0.40 17.41
C ARG A 211 19.06 -0.54 18.94
N GLY A 212 19.72 0.39 19.65
CA GLY A 212 19.78 0.36 21.11
C GLY A 212 18.41 0.62 21.73
N GLN A 213 17.67 1.60 21.20
CA GLN A 213 16.29 1.85 21.61
C GLN A 213 15.36 0.70 21.24
N LEU A 214 15.48 0.15 20.03
CA LEU A 214 14.68 -0.99 19.58
C LEU A 214 14.88 -2.20 20.50
N MET A 215 16.13 -2.53 20.85
CA MET A 215 16.44 -3.64 21.75
C MET A 215 15.88 -3.41 23.16
N ARG A 216 16.00 -2.19 23.71
CA ARG A 216 15.39 -1.86 25.01
C ARG A 216 13.87 -2.02 24.99
N GLN A 217 13.21 -1.64 23.90
CA GLN A 217 11.75 -1.81 23.74
C GLN A 217 11.34 -3.28 23.62
N ILE A 218 12.11 -4.08 22.88
CA ILE A 218 11.91 -5.53 22.78
C ILE A 218 12.04 -6.17 24.17
N GLU A 219 13.09 -5.84 24.91
CA GLU A 219 13.31 -6.38 26.26
C GLU A 219 12.26 -5.93 27.27
N ALA A 220 11.79 -4.69 27.21
CA ALA A 220 10.72 -4.18 28.07
C ALA A 220 9.39 -4.91 27.78
N LYS A 221 9.06 -5.15 26.50
CA LYS A 221 7.90 -5.95 26.09
C LYS A 221 7.99 -7.40 26.56
N MET A 222 9.16 -8.03 26.41
CA MET A 222 9.39 -9.40 26.88
C MET A 222 9.24 -9.52 28.42
N ARG A 223 9.50 -8.44 29.15
CA ARG A 223 9.35 -8.37 30.62
C ARG A 223 7.98 -7.88 31.10
N GLY A 224 7.03 -7.62 30.20
CA GLY A 224 5.69 -7.14 30.55
C GLY A 224 5.66 -5.72 31.13
N GLN A 225 6.71 -4.92 30.92
CA GLN A 225 6.79 -3.55 31.40
C GLN A 225 6.17 -2.57 30.39
N PRO A 226 5.51 -1.49 30.86
CA PRO A 226 5.01 -0.45 29.98
C PRO A 226 6.18 0.20 29.24
N VAL A 227 6.10 0.21 27.91
CA VAL A 227 7.07 0.93 27.07
C VAL A 227 6.74 2.41 27.17
N GLU A 228 7.66 3.23 27.66
CA GLU A 228 7.56 4.68 27.48
C GLU A 228 7.64 4.97 25.98
N GLU A 229 6.50 5.39 25.41
CA GLU A 229 6.45 5.90 24.05
C GLU A 229 7.27 7.20 24.02
N ALA A 230 8.46 7.13 23.42
CA ALA A 230 9.20 8.32 23.07
C ALA A 230 8.31 9.16 22.15
N SER A 231 7.88 10.30 22.65
CA SER A 231 7.10 11.31 21.95
C SER A 231 7.94 11.87 20.79
N GLN A 232 7.98 11.14 19.68
CA GLN A 232 8.41 11.68 18.39
C GLN A 232 7.32 12.62 17.87
N THR A 233 7.23 13.79 18.50
CA THR A 233 6.56 14.94 17.89
C THR A 233 7.52 15.47 16.84
N GLN A 234 7.59 14.82 15.68
CA GLN A 234 8.18 15.43 14.50
C GLN A 234 7.16 16.48 14.01
N ARG A 235 7.24 17.68 14.59
CA ARG A 235 6.48 18.83 14.12
C ARG A 235 6.96 19.12 12.70
N TYR A 236 6.22 18.67 11.70
CA TYR A 236 6.31 19.23 10.36
C TYR A 236 5.96 20.72 10.49
N GLY A 237 6.97 21.58 10.35
CA GLY A 237 6.77 23.02 10.30
C GLY A 237 5.89 23.40 9.11
N PRO A 238 5.09 24.46 9.20
CA PRO A 238 4.20 24.85 8.11
C PRO A 238 5.02 25.16 6.86
N LEU A 239 4.64 24.54 5.74
CA LEU A 239 5.13 24.88 4.42
C LEU A 239 4.77 26.34 4.15
N ARG A 240 5.78 27.20 4.00
CA ARG A 240 5.56 28.58 3.55
C ARG A 240 5.18 28.54 2.06
N PRO A 241 4.11 29.23 1.64
CA PRO A 241 3.80 29.37 0.23
C PRO A 241 4.87 30.23 -0.45
N LYS A 242 5.26 29.84 -1.68
CA LYS A 242 5.81 30.74 -2.69
C LYS A 242 4.76 30.91 -3.77
#